data_AF-A0A8S8YH88-F1
#
_entry.id   AF-A0A8S8YH88-F1
#
_cell.length_a   1.000
_cell.length_b   1.000
_cell.length_c   1.000
_cell.angle_alpha   90.00
_cell.angle_beta   90.00
_cell.angle_gamma   90.00
#
_symmetry.space_group_name_H-M   'P 1'
#
loop_
_entity.id
_entity.type
_entity.pdbx_description
1 polymer ?
#
loop_
_entity_poly.entity_id
_entity_poly.type
_entity_poly.pdbx_seq_one_letter_code
_entity_poly.pdbx_strand_id
1 'polypeptide(L)'
;MTTIQPVVMLPDDNARAYAESSAPARTEGTSPALHATEEMRRLATPWSVAVAKANLLRSCDLPPGIILDPACGSGTQLAALCSTLGRPGLGVELSGAVAPLAAVNLERCGKTSEEDWSASSRILWGDGTAAQSILKAYHQHIEQTPSVALLHVDPARPNDAQQHTLEEMQPRLDELLKSWAPHLGSNPAVILDVSPRLLDTQRQEIESIVTSIWSDIAMTWQWLTQGRGRIDRLSLWLGAAAGSSPSRLIRLTKSGETQLIEGAPAISVAQPSGVKTGDGLAIVDPCVISSGLGESWKKMWAGDESRWEKISGRRPICINPGGGENTVRESAPMDSTFAMIESMIQASGEVISMIPNLNEESISDFAKVAADAGISSLKLRCTLDPDVQPKLQSKIDREMKNLDSKNTAKSGFIAEINGSYLICKEQD
;
A
#
# COMPACT_ATOMS: atom_id res chain seq x y z
N MET A 1 -0.59 -10.21 34.22
CA MET A 1 0.54 -10.83 33.49
C MET A 1 1.83 -10.38 34.17
N THR A 2 2.82 -11.25 34.35
CA THR A 2 4.15 -10.85 34.82
C THR A 2 4.76 -9.88 33.82
N THR A 3 4.99 -8.63 34.24
CA THR A 3 5.59 -7.59 33.40
C THR A 3 6.99 -8.02 32.98
N ILE A 4 7.23 -8.15 31.67
CA ILE A 4 8.56 -8.39 31.11
C ILE A 4 9.42 -7.17 31.46
N GLN A 5 10.51 -7.39 32.21
CA GLN A 5 11.50 -6.34 32.43
C GLN A 5 12.27 -6.17 31.11
N PRO A 6 12.28 -4.96 30.51
CA PRO A 6 12.88 -4.80 29.21
C PRO A 6 14.39 -4.96 29.24
N VAL A 7 14.93 -5.69 28.26
CA VAL A 7 16.37 -5.97 28.15
C VAL A 7 16.86 -5.51 26.78
N VAL A 8 17.96 -4.76 26.76
CA VAL A 8 18.62 -4.37 25.51
C VAL A 8 19.24 -5.61 24.87
N MET A 9 18.87 -5.88 23.63
CA MET A 9 19.46 -6.95 22.82
C MET A 9 20.72 -6.43 22.14
N LEU A 10 21.87 -6.92 22.58
CA LEU A 10 23.15 -6.62 21.94
C LEU A 10 23.35 -7.54 20.72
N PRO A 11 23.74 -6.99 19.56
CA PRO A 11 24.12 -7.80 18.40
C PRO A 11 25.53 -8.38 18.61
N ASP A 12 25.73 -9.17 19.67
CA ASP A 12 27.00 -9.82 19.98
C ASP A 12 27.20 -11.11 19.16
N ASP A 13 28.32 -11.81 19.37
CA ASP A 13 28.63 -13.03 18.61
C ASP A 13 27.62 -14.15 18.85
N ASN A 14 27.02 -14.21 20.05
CA ASN A 14 25.97 -15.19 20.35
C ASN A 14 24.68 -14.85 19.60
N ALA A 15 24.27 -13.59 19.59
CA ALA A 15 23.12 -13.12 18.83
C ALA A 15 23.29 -13.35 17.33
N ARG A 16 24.49 -13.09 16.78
CA ARG A 16 24.81 -13.34 15.37
C ARG A 16 24.81 -14.83 15.03
N ALA A 17 25.42 -15.68 15.86
CA ALA A 17 25.41 -17.13 15.66
C ALA A 17 23.99 -17.71 15.77
N TYR A 18 23.19 -17.21 16.71
CA TYR A 18 21.78 -17.57 16.83
C TYR A 18 20.98 -17.14 15.60
N ALA A 19 21.14 -15.89 15.12
CA ALA A 19 20.44 -15.40 13.95
C ALA A 19 20.81 -16.19 12.68
N GLU A 20 22.10 -16.52 12.49
CA GLU A 20 22.55 -17.30 11.33
C GLU A 20 22.02 -18.75 11.36
N SER A 21 21.97 -19.38 12.54
CA SER A 21 21.49 -20.76 12.65
C SER A 21 19.97 -20.88 12.58
N SER A 22 19.23 -19.94 13.18
CA SER A 22 17.75 -19.98 13.24
C SER A 22 17.08 -19.40 12.00
N ALA A 23 17.66 -18.35 11.42
CA ALA A 23 17.10 -17.62 10.30
C ALA A 23 18.23 -16.99 9.45
N PRO A 24 18.94 -17.79 8.63
CA PRO A 24 20.04 -17.31 7.80
C PRO A 24 19.65 -16.07 7.00
N ALA A 25 20.55 -15.09 6.93
CA ALA A 25 20.28 -13.83 6.26
C ALA A 25 20.01 -14.05 4.76
N ARG A 26 18.99 -13.39 4.22
CA ARG A 26 18.68 -13.44 2.78
C ARG A 26 18.52 -12.05 2.21
N THR A 27 18.99 -11.88 0.97
CA THR A 27 18.74 -10.69 0.16
C THR A 27 17.48 -10.89 -0.66
N GLU A 28 16.55 -9.94 -0.56
CA GLU A 28 15.34 -9.90 -1.37
C GLU A 28 15.30 -8.60 -2.19
N GLY A 29 15.47 -8.72 -3.51
CA GLY A 29 15.53 -7.56 -4.40
C GLY A 29 16.67 -6.61 -4.03
N THR A 30 16.32 -5.36 -3.70
CA THR A 30 17.26 -4.31 -3.30
C THR A 30 17.48 -4.21 -1.78
N SER A 31 16.88 -5.12 -1.00
CA SER A 31 17.06 -5.15 0.45
C SER A 31 18.51 -5.49 0.84
N PRO A 32 19.04 -4.97 1.96
CA PRO A 32 20.14 -5.60 2.66
C PRO A 32 19.83 -7.07 2.97
N ALA A 33 20.86 -7.89 3.19
CA ALA A 33 20.68 -9.28 3.60
C ALA A 33 20.19 -9.33 5.06
N LEU A 34 18.94 -9.71 5.28
CA LEU A 34 18.28 -9.66 6.60
C LEU A 34 17.93 -11.05 7.12
N HIS A 35 18.07 -11.23 8.43
CA HIS A 35 17.63 -12.41 9.18
C HIS A 35 16.13 -12.34 9.43
N ALA A 36 15.40 -13.32 8.90
CA ALA A 36 13.97 -13.46 9.13
C ALA A 36 13.57 -14.93 8.98
N THR A 37 12.77 -15.43 9.92
CA THR A 37 12.14 -16.74 9.76
C THR A 37 11.19 -16.73 8.56
N GLU A 38 10.77 -17.91 8.12
CA GLU A 38 9.81 -18.00 7.00
C GLU A 38 8.48 -17.31 7.33
N GLU A 39 8.03 -17.44 8.59
CA GLU A 39 6.83 -16.77 9.06
C GLU A 39 6.99 -15.24 9.06
N MET A 40 8.11 -14.73 9.55
CA MET A 40 8.42 -13.30 9.52
C MET A 40 8.43 -12.78 8.08
N ARG A 41 9.08 -13.47 7.14
CA ARG A 41 9.12 -13.08 5.72
C ARG A 41 7.73 -12.96 5.10
N ARG A 42 6.84 -13.90 5.41
CA ARG A 42 5.46 -13.89 4.88
C ARG A 42 4.66 -12.67 5.33
N LEU A 43 4.95 -12.16 6.54
CA LEU A 43 4.23 -11.04 7.16
C LEU A 43 4.92 -9.69 6.95
N ALA A 44 6.24 -9.69 6.74
CA ALA A 44 7.06 -8.50 6.67
C ALA A 44 6.63 -7.54 5.55
N THR A 45 6.78 -6.25 5.81
CA THR A 45 6.73 -5.23 4.76
C THR A 45 8.00 -5.31 3.91
N PRO A 46 7.89 -5.48 2.57
CA PRO A 46 9.04 -5.53 1.70
C PRO A 46 9.89 -4.26 1.85
N TRP A 47 11.23 -4.43 1.78
CA TRP A 47 12.17 -3.32 1.96
C TRP A 47 11.88 -2.10 1.07
N SER A 48 11.58 -2.32 -0.21
CA SER A 48 11.25 -1.23 -1.14
C SER A 48 10.01 -0.44 -0.73
N VAL A 49 9.01 -1.09 -0.13
CA VAL A 49 7.81 -0.44 0.41
C VAL A 49 8.18 0.35 1.67
N ALA A 50 9.01 -0.20 2.55
CA ALA A 50 9.47 0.49 3.76
C ALA A 50 10.30 1.74 3.43
N VAL A 51 11.22 1.66 2.46
CA VAL A 51 12.01 2.80 1.98
C VAL A 51 11.14 3.83 1.28
N ALA A 52 10.21 3.42 0.41
CA ALA A 52 9.27 4.34 -0.23
C ALA A 52 8.46 5.12 0.81
N LYS A 53 7.99 4.46 1.86
CA LYS A 53 7.30 5.09 2.98
C LYS A 53 8.20 6.08 3.73
N ALA A 54 9.43 5.68 4.05
CA ALA A 54 10.38 6.53 4.75
C ALA A 54 10.76 7.78 3.94
N ASN A 55 10.81 7.69 2.61
CA ASN A 55 11.07 8.84 1.74
C ASN A 55 9.95 9.91 1.81
N LEU A 56 8.70 9.51 2.04
CA LEU A 56 7.59 10.46 2.21
C LEU A 56 7.78 11.36 3.44
N LEU A 57 8.54 10.89 4.44
CA LEU A 57 8.82 11.64 5.66
C LEU A 57 9.94 12.68 5.48
N ARG A 58 10.72 12.63 4.39
CA ARG A 58 11.81 13.59 4.16
C ARG A 58 11.31 15.03 3.96
N SER A 59 10.08 15.18 3.46
CA SER A 59 9.41 16.48 3.30
C SER A 59 8.63 16.92 4.54
N CYS A 60 8.57 16.09 5.58
CA CYS A 60 7.86 16.40 6.82
C CYS A 60 8.77 17.13 7.81
N ASP A 61 8.20 18.07 8.58
CA ASP A 61 8.91 18.75 9.66
C ASP A 61 8.89 17.89 10.93
N LEU A 62 9.64 16.80 10.91
CA LEU A 62 9.72 15.87 12.04
C LEU A 62 10.53 16.48 13.19
N PRO A 63 10.01 16.45 14.45
CA PRO A 63 10.75 16.94 15.60
C PRO A 63 12.07 16.18 15.76
N PRO A 64 13.11 16.77 16.39
CA PRO A 64 14.37 16.08 16.60
C PRO A 64 14.20 14.85 17.49
N GLY A 65 15.09 13.87 17.33
CA GLY A 65 15.10 12.67 18.18
C GLY A 65 15.12 11.35 17.41
N ILE A 66 14.71 10.29 18.09
CA ILE A 66 14.78 8.91 17.61
C ILE A 66 13.53 8.46 16.86
N ILE A 67 13.69 7.48 15.98
CA ILE A 67 12.58 6.70 15.42
C ILE A 67 12.25 5.59 16.39
N LEU A 68 10.99 5.50 16.81
CA LEU A 68 10.51 4.49 17.74
C LEU A 68 9.54 3.55 17.05
N ASP A 69 9.76 2.24 17.21
CA ASP A 69 8.85 1.18 16.78
C ASP A 69 8.60 0.20 17.94
N PRO A 70 7.45 0.29 18.64
CA PRO A 70 7.18 -0.52 19.82
C PRO A 70 6.70 -1.94 19.49
N ALA A 71 6.65 -2.32 18.21
CA ALA A 71 6.26 -3.64 17.74
C ALA A 71 7.08 -4.03 16.50
N CYS A 72 8.41 -3.97 16.63
CA CYS A 72 9.29 -3.85 15.47
C CYS A 72 9.47 -5.13 14.63
N GLY A 73 9.05 -6.29 15.14
CA GLY A 73 9.19 -7.57 14.45
C GLY A 73 10.65 -7.83 14.09
N SER A 74 10.94 -8.02 12.79
CA SER A 74 12.30 -8.21 12.26
C SER A 74 13.21 -6.97 12.32
N GLY A 75 12.67 -5.81 12.69
CA GLY A 75 13.36 -4.52 12.63
C GLY A 75 13.48 -3.94 11.22
N THR A 76 12.87 -4.55 10.20
CA THR A 76 13.03 -4.14 8.79
C THR A 76 12.49 -2.74 8.51
N GLN A 77 11.28 -2.42 8.98
CA GLN A 77 10.69 -1.09 8.78
C GLN A 77 11.48 -0.03 9.55
N LEU A 78 11.80 -0.30 10.82
CA LEU A 78 12.64 0.56 11.64
C LEU A 78 13.99 0.86 10.97
N ALA A 79 14.70 -0.17 10.49
CA ALA A 79 15.99 0.00 9.83
C ALA A 79 15.88 0.82 8.54
N ALA A 80 14.81 0.64 7.75
CA ALA A 80 14.57 1.45 6.56
C ALA A 80 14.29 2.93 6.91
N LEU A 81 13.51 3.20 7.97
CA LEU A 81 13.27 4.54 8.48
C LEU A 81 14.57 5.20 8.95
N CYS A 82 15.35 4.53 9.80
CA CYS A 82 16.62 5.05 10.29
C CYS A 82 17.60 5.33 9.16
N SER A 83 17.73 4.41 8.21
CA SER A 83 18.64 4.55 7.06
C SER A 83 18.24 5.69 6.12
N THR A 84 16.94 5.95 5.98
CA THR A 84 16.42 6.98 5.07
C THR A 84 16.43 8.37 5.69
N LEU A 85 16.17 8.45 6.99
CA LEU A 85 16.02 9.71 7.74
C LEU A 85 17.29 10.12 8.49
N GLY A 86 18.27 9.22 8.60
CA GLY A 86 19.52 9.55 9.29
C GLY A 86 19.39 9.65 10.81
N ARG A 87 18.45 8.88 11.40
CA ARG A 87 18.07 9.03 12.81
C ARG A 87 18.21 7.71 13.56
N PRO A 88 18.69 7.71 14.82
CA PRO A 88 18.76 6.50 15.62
C PRO A 88 17.37 5.87 15.83
N GLY A 89 17.35 4.55 15.92
CA GLY A 89 16.13 3.75 16.09
C GLY A 89 16.05 3.07 17.45
N LEU A 90 14.85 3.05 18.02
CA LEU A 90 14.49 2.23 19.17
C LEU A 90 13.37 1.28 18.76
N GLY A 91 13.68 -0.02 18.70
CA GLY A 91 12.70 -1.07 18.44
C GLY A 91 12.36 -1.85 19.71
N VAL A 92 11.12 -2.27 19.86
CA VAL A 92 10.68 -3.20 20.91
C VAL A 92 10.07 -4.43 20.27
N GLU A 93 10.52 -5.60 20.71
CA GLU A 93 10.02 -6.89 20.25
C GLU A 93 9.60 -7.74 21.45
N LEU A 94 8.42 -8.33 21.38
CA LEU A 94 7.82 -9.11 22.48
C LEU A 94 8.46 -10.51 22.60
N SER A 95 8.84 -11.10 21.47
CA SER A 95 9.44 -12.41 21.40
C SER A 95 10.95 -12.36 21.64
N GLY A 96 11.40 -13.00 22.72
CA GLY A 96 12.83 -13.15 23.01
C GLY A 96 13.59 -13.96 21.95
N ALA A 97 12.89 -14.70 21.09
CA ALA A 97 13.48 -15.40 19.95
C ALA A 97 13.64 -14.50 18.71
N VAL A 98 12.84 -13.44 18.57
CA VAL A 98 12.90 -12.52 17.41
C VAL A 98 13.77 -11.30 17.71
N ALA A 99 13.74 -10.81 18.96
CA ALA A 99 14.47 -9.61 19.36
C ALA A 99 15.99 -9.65 19.03
N PRO A 100 16.71 -10.78 19.19
CA PRO A 100 18.11 -10.87 18.77
C PRO A 100 18.31 -10.74 17.25
N LEU A 101 17.40 -11.30 16.44
CA LEU A 101 17.45 -11.20 14.97
C LEU A 101 17.26 -9.74 14.54
N ALA A 102 16.29 -9.05 15.14
CA ALA A 102 16.04 -7.64 14.89
C ALA A 102 17.24 -6.76 15.26
N ALA A 103 17.91 -7.05 16.40
CA ALA A 103 19.10 -6.32 16.81
C ALA A 103 20.25 -6.47 15.79
N VAL A 104 20.49 -7.69 15.32
CA VAL A 104 21.52 -7.97 14.29
C VAL A 104 21.15 -7.31 12.96
N ASN A 105 19.88 -7.33 12.55
CA ASN A 105 19.42 -6.65 11.35
C ASN A 105 19.63 -5.14 11.40
N LEU A 106 19.27 -4.50 12.52
CA LEU A 106 19.42 -3.06 12.70
C LEU A 106 20.90 -2.65 12.65
N GLU A 107 21.78 -3.39 13.33
CA GLU A 107 23.23 -3.18 13.28
C GLU A 107 23.78 -3.34 11.85
N ARG A 108 23.35 -4.39 11.14
CA ARG A 108 23.81 -4.68 9.77
C ARG A 108 23.43 -3.57 8.79
N CYS A 109 22.21 -3.06 8.87
CA CYS A 109 21.79 -1.90 8.07
C CYS A 109 22.59 -0.64 8.43
N GLY A 110 22.90 -0.46 9.71
CA GLY A 110 23.76 0.61 10.21
C GLY A 110 25.16 0.62 9.59
N LYS A 111 25.80 -0.55 9.52
CA LYS A 111 27.15 -0.71 8.93
C LYS A 111 27.22 -0.34 7.44
N THR A 112 26.08 -0.39 6.74
CA THR A 112 25.99 -0.02 5.32
C THR A 112 25.57 1.44 5.10
N SER A 113 25.26 2.17 6.17
CA SER A 113 24.84 3.56 6.10
C SER A 113 26.04 4.51 6.16
N GLU A 114 25.93 5.65 5.49
CA GLU A 114 26.93 6.73 5.56
C GLU A 114 26.86 7.49 6.90
N GLU A 115 25.73 7.39 7.61
CA GLU A 115 25.47 8.10 8.85
C GLU A 115 25.57 7.17 10.07
N ASP A 116 26.06 7.70 11.20
CA ASP A 116 26.25 6.94 12.44
C ASP A 116 24.99 6.88 13.33
N TRP A 117 23.81 6.68 12.71
CA TRP A 117 22.57 6.48 13.48
C TRP A 117 22.60 5.16 14.26
N SER A 118 23.40 4.19 13.83
CA SER A 118 23.46 2.85 14.41
C SER A 118 24.07 2.81 15.81
N ALA A 119 25.03 3.68 16.13
CA ALA A 119 25.72 3.68 17.43
C ALA A 119 24.77 3.88 18.62
N SER A 120 23.70 4.67 18.43
CA SER A 120 22.68 4.94 19.46
C SER A 120 21.38 4.18 19.23
N SER A 121 21.33 3.28 18.24
CA SER A 121 20.14 2.49 17.93
C SER A 121 20.08 1.21 18.74
N ARG A 122 18.91 0.83 19.27
CA ARG A 122 18.74 -0.37 20.09
C ARG A 122 17.46 -1.12 19.75
N ILE A 123 17.51 -2.44 19.91
CA ILE A 123 16.33 -3.28 20.03
C ILE A 123 16.22 -3.73 21.48
N LEU A 124 15.03 -3.64 22.06
CA LEU A 124 14.71 -4.15 23.38
C LEU A 124 13.79 -5.36 23.24
N TRP A 125 14.11 -6.43 23.97
CA TRP A 125 13.12 -7.46 24.26
C TRP A 125 12.24 -6.95 25.40
N GLY A 126 10.95 -6.78 25.15
CA GLY A 126 10.04 -6.19 26.12
C GLY A 126 8.60 -6.07 25.62
N ASP A 127 7.74 -5.54 26.49
CA ASP A 127 6.36 -5.22 26.13
C ASP A 127 6.29 -3.79 25.56
N GLY A 128 5.88 -3.68 24.29
CA GLY A 128 5.73 -2.40 23.59
C GLY A 128 4.75 -1.44 24.25
N THR A 129 3.83 -1.92 25.08
CA THR A 129 2.88 -1.09 25.84
C THR A 129 3.49 -0.48 27.10
N ALA A 130 4.71 -0.86 27.48
CA ALA A 130 5.37 -0.39 28.70
C ALA A 130 6.34 0.79 28.44
N ALA A 131 5.85 1.89 27.84
CA ALA A 131 6.67 3.01 27.36
C ALA A 131 7.70 3.53 28.39
N GLN A 132 7.29 3.73 29.64
CA GLN A 132 8.16 4.26 30.69
C GLN A 132 9.35 3.34 31.00
N SER A 133 9.13 2.02 31.09
CA SER A 133 10.22 1.08 31.39
C SER A 133 11.14 0.89 30.19
N ILE A 134 10.58 0.89 28.97
CA ILE A 134 11.33 0.84 27.71
C ILE A 134 12.26 2.04 27.58
N LEU A 135 11.74 3.26 27.71
CA LEU A 135 12.55 4.48 27.62
C LEU A 135 13.61 4.53 28.72
N LYS A 136 13.27 4.12 29.94
CA LYS A 136 14.24 4.05 31.03
C LYS A 136 15.41 3.11 30.69
N ALA A 137 15.12 1.90 30.23
CA ALA A 137 16.16 0.93 29.86
C ALA A 137 17.02 1.43 28.70
N TYR A 138 16.39 2.04 27.68
CA TYR A 138 17.09 2.64 26.56
C TYR A 138 18.03 3.78 27.01
N HIS A 139 17.50 4.77 27.74
CA HIS A 139 18.27 5.93 28.19
C HIS A 139 19.43 5.55 29.11
N GLN A 140 19.23 4.58 30.00
CA GLN A 140 20.29 4.06 30.85
C GLN A 140 21.41 3.41 30.03
N HIS A 141 21.07 2.72 28.94
CA HIS A 141 22.06 2.04 28.11
C HIS A 141 22.85 3.00 27.20
N ILE A 142 22.22 4.05 26.68
CA ILE A 142 22.90 5.00 25.78
C ILE A 142 23.44 6.23 26.52
N GLU A 143 23.20 6.34 27.83
CA GLU A 143 23.59 7.46 28.70
C GLU A 143 23.09 8.83 28.20
N GLN A 144 21.94 8.83 27.53
CA GLN A 144 21.31 10.00 26.91
C GLN A 144 19.79 9.88 27.00
N THR A 145 19.08 11.01 26.85
CA THR A 145 17.62 11.07 26.92
C THR A 145 17.03 11.77 25.67
N PRO A 146 17.24 11.23 24.46
CA PRO A 146 16.70 11.85 23.26
C PRO A 146 15.16 11.83 23.27
N SER A 147 14.55 12.84 22.66
CA SER A 147 13.11 12.85 22.38
C SER A 147 12.74 11.79 21.33
N VAL A 148 11.45 11.46 21.25
CA VAL A 148 10.90 10.66 20.16
C VAL A 148 10.53 11.58 19.00
N ALA A 149 11.19 11.37 17.86
CA ALA A 149 10.92 12.11 16.63
C ALA A 149 9.71 11.55 15.88
N LEU A 150 9.58 10.22 15.84
CA LEU A 150 8.54 9.51 15.12
C LEU A 150 8.18 8.24 15.89
N LEU A 151 6.89 8.02 16.09
CA LEU A 151 6.34 6.74 16.54
C LEU A 151 5.75 6.01 15.33
N HIS A 152 6.38 4.92 14.90
CA HIS A 152 5.85 4.03 13.87
C HIS A 152 5.31 2.77 14.54
N VAL A 153 4.10 2.36 14.20
CA VAL A 153 3.44 1.19 14.82
C VAL A 153 2.94 0.27 13.71
N ASP A 154 3.37 -0.99 13.73
CA ASP A 154 2.87 -2.06 12.83
C ASP A 154 2.43 -3.25 13.69
N PRO A 155 1.21 -3.19 14.29
CA PRO A 155 0.75 -4.22 15.19
C PRO A 155 0.50 -5.53 14.41
N ALA A 156 0.74 -6.65 15.08
CA ALA A 156 0.39 -7.96 14.56
C ALA A 156 -1.12 -8.04 14.32
N ARG A 157 -1.46 -8.56 13.13
CA ARG A 157 -2.84 -8.65 12.66
C ARG A 157 -3.50 -9.93 13.19
N PRO A 158 -4.78 -9.87 13.56
CA PRO A 158 -5.57 -11.07 13.82
C PRO A 158 -5.68 -11.94 12.57
N ASN A 159 -5.93 -13.23 12.76
CA ASN A 159 -6.01 -14.20 11.66
C ASN A 159 -7.12 -13.86 10.65
N ASP A 160 -8.23 -13.24 11.08
CA ASP A 160 -9.29 -12.75 10.20
C ASP A 160 -9.32 -11.22 10.14
N ALA A 161 -8.63 -10.67 9.15
CA ALA A 161 -8.53 -9.24 8.89
C ALA A 161 -9.86 -8.51 8.60
N GLN A 162 -10.99 -9.22 8.39
CA GLN A 162 -12.30 -8.62 8.09
C GLN A 162 -13.32 -8.78 9.22
N GLN A 163 -13.15 -9.76 10.10
CA GLN A 163 -14.09 -10.02 11.21
C GLN A 163 -13.50 -9.76 12.59
N HIS A 164 -12.23 -9.42 12.70
CA HIS A 164 -11.62 -9.07 13.97
C HIS A 164 -12.08 -7.72 14.51
N THR A 165 -12.12 -7.62 15.84
CA THR A 165 -12.20 -6.35 16.55
C THR A 165 -10.81 -5.71 16.66
N LEU A 166 -10.72 -4.38 16.81
CA LEU A 166 -9.42 -3.72 17.04
C LEU A 166 -8.73 -4.21 18.31
N GLU A 167 -9.49 -4.76 19.27
CA GLU A 167 -8.99 -5.36 20.52
C GLU A 167 -8.08 -6.57 20.28
N GLU A 168 -8.19 -7.22 19.13
CA GLU A 168 -7.39 -8.40 18.78
C GLU A 168 -6.00 -8.01 18.22
N MET A 169 -5.76 -6.74 17.89
CA MET A 169 -4.44 -6.27 17.46
C MET A 169 -3.42 -6.41 18.60
N GLN A 170 -2.18 -6.81 18.27
CA GLN A 170 -1.10 -6.93 19.24
C GLN A 170 0.10 -6.06 18.85
N PRO A 171 0.47 -5.05 19.65
CA PRO A 171 -0.22 -4.60 20.87
C PRO A 171 -1.58 -3.95 20.59
N ARG A 172 -2.46 -3.91 21.59
CA ARG A 172 -3.73 -3.18 21.51
C ARG A 172 -3.45 -1.69 21.33
N LEU A 173 -4.04 -1.09 20.30
CA LEU A 173 -3.69 0.24 19.85
C LEU A 173 -3.98 1.31 20.92
N ASP A 174 -5.11 1.22 21.60
CA ASP A 174 -5.50 2.21 22.61
C ASP A 174 -4.58 2.21 23.84
N GLU A 175 -4.21 1.02 24.32
CA GLU A 175 -3.26 0.85 25.43
C GLU A 175 -1.87 1.35 25.04
N LEU A 176 -1.40 0.98 23.84
CA LEU A 176 -0.12 1.42 23.30
C LEU A 176 -0.05 2.94 23.21
N LEU A 177 -1.01 3.56 22.52
CA LEU A 177 -0.99 5.00 22.27
C LEU A 177 -1.12 5.81 23.57
N LYS A 178 -1.97 5.38 24.52
CA LYS A 178 -2.08 6.03 25.84
C LYS A 178 -0.77 5.98 26.61
N SER A 179 -0.04 4.87 26.51
CA SER A 179 1.25 4.70 27.20
C SER A 179 2.34 5.59 26.61
N TRP A 180 2.39 5.72 25.27
CA TRP A 180 3.42 6.50 24.58
C TRP A 180 3.13 8.00 24.49
N ALA A 181 1.87 8.42 24.48
CA ALA A 181 1.49 9.83 24.31
C ALA A 181 2.19 10.82 25.27
N PRO A 182 2.39 10.53 26.58
CA PRO A 182 3.10 11.42 27.49
C PRO A 182 4.59 11.64 27.14
N HIS A 183 5.15 10.82 26.24
CA HIS A 183 6.55 10.86 25.83
C HIS A 183 6.75 11.49 24.45
N LEU A 184 5.67 11.92 23.79
CA LEU A 184 5.72 12.61 22.51
C LEU A 184 5.54 14.12 22.68
N GLY A 185 5.92 14.90 21.66
CA GLY A 185 5.67 16.34 21.62
C GLY A 185 4.19 16.70 21.43
N SER A 186 3.86 17.99 21.51
CA SER A 186 2.48 18.49 21.35
C SER A 186 1.90 18.28 19.95
N ASN A 187 2.77 18.27 18.92
CA ASN A 187 2.43 17.88 17.55
C ASN A 187 3.21 16.61 17.20
N PRO A 188 2.78 15.43 17.68
CA PRO A 188 3.56 14.20 17.52
C PRO A 188 3.58 13.77 16.05
N ALA A 189 4.68 13.16 15.60
CA ALA A 189 4.69 12.42 14.35
C ALA A 189 4.39 10.95 14.65
N VAL A 190 3.27 10.44 14.13
CA VAL A 190 2.88 9.04 14.33
C VAL A 190 2.43 8.42 13.01
N ILE A 191 2.83 7.18 12.77
CA ILE A 191 2.32 6.35 11.66
C ILE A 191 1.78 5.06 12.24
N LEU A 192 0.52 4.78 11.96
CA LEU A 192 -0.16 3.54 12.34
C LEU A 192 -0.38 2.70 11.09
N ASP A 193 0.44 1.68 10.89
CA ASP A 193 0.18 0.67 9.87
C ASP A 193 -0.95 -0.24 10.31
N VAL A 194 -1.94 -0.42 9.45
CA VAL A 194 -3.11 -1.23 9.75
C VAL A 194 -3.48 -2.12 8.57
N SER A 195 -4.44 -3.02 8.79
CA SER A 195 -4.89 -3.93 7.74
C SER A 195 -5.48 -3.16 6.55
N PRO A 196 -5.06 -3.44 5.29
CA PRO A 196 -5.68 -2.84 4.11
C PRO A 196 -7.13 -3.32 3.87
N ARG A 197 -7.65 -4.19 4.75
CA ARG A 197 -9.02 -4.73 4.70
C ARG A 197 -9.92 -4.18 5.78
N LEU A 198 -9.48 -3.19 6.56
CA LEU A 198 -10.32 -2.55 7.55
C LEU A 198 -11.60 -1.99 6.91
N LEU A 199 -12.71 -2.19 7.61
CA LEU A 199 -13.99 -1.56 7.30
C LEU A 199 -13.95 -0.07 7.70
N ASP A 200 -14.86 0.72 7.14
CA ASP A 200 -15.00 2.14 7.46
C ASP A 200 -15.29 2.37 8.96
N THR A 201 -16.10 1.51 9.57
CA THR A 201 -16.41 1.56 11.01
C THR A 201 -15.17 1.33 11.87
N GLN A 202 -14.28 0.41 11.47
CA GLN A 202 -13.02 0.17 12.19
C GLN A 202 -12.05 1.33 12.03
N ARG A 203 -12.03 1.98 10.86
CA ARG A 203 -11.23 3.21 10.65
C ARG A 203 -11.72 4.36 11.54
N GLN A 204 -13.04 4.54 11.66
CA GLN A 204 -13.65 5.52 12.56
C GLN A 204 -13.35 5.20 14.04
N GLU A 205 -13.30 3.93 14.42
CA GLU A 205 -12.92 3.51 15.78
C GLU A 205 -11.45 3.89 16.08
N ILE A 206 -10.53 3.69 15.12
CA ILE A 206 -9.13 4.16 15.24
C ILE A 206 -9.07 5.68 15.38
N GLU A 207 -9.80 6.42 14.55
CA GLU A 207 -9.87 7.89 14.64
C GLU A 207 -10.39 8.35 16.00
N SER A 208 -11.38 7.64 16.57
CA SER A 208 -11.90 7.90 17.91
C SER A 208 -10.86 7.64 19.01
N ILE A 209 -10.08 6.55 18.91
CA ILE A 209 -8.96 6.29 19.82
C ILE A 209 -7.96 7.44 19.77
N VAL A 210 -7.53 7.83 18.57
CA VAL A 210 -6.57 8.93 18.38
C VAL A 210 -7.10 10.25 18.95
N THR A 211 -8.34 10.62 18.61
CA THR A 211 -8.97 11.87 19.06
C THR A 211 -9.15 11.92 20.58
N SER A 212 -9.33 10.76 21.23
CA SER A 212 -9.42 10.68 22.69
C SER A 212 -8.09 10.94 23.41
N ILE A 213 -6.96 10.78 22.70
CA ILE A 213 -5.60 10.93 23.23
C ILE A 213 -5.03 12.30 22.85
N TRP A 214 -5.16 12.68 21.57
CA TRP A 214 -4.74 13.96 21.04
C TRP A 214 -5.94 14.69 20.43
N SER A 215 -6.42 15.72 21.13
CA SER A 215 -7.46 16.61 20.60
C SER A 215 -6.92 17.45 19.44
N ASP A 216 -7.68 17.56 18.34
CA ASP A 216 -7.34 18.38 17.17
C ASP A 216 -5.97 18.07 16.52
N ILE A 217 -5.62 16.79 16.41
CA ILE A 217 -4.44 16.37 15.64
C ILE A 217 -4.78 16.18 14.15
N ALA A 218 -3.91 16.67 13.27
CA ALA A 218 -4.04 16.42 11.83
C ALA A 218 -3.94 14.91 11.56
N MET A 219 -4.81 14.39 10.68
CA MET A 219 -4.86 12.99 10.32
C MET A 219 -4.92 12.83 8.80
N THR A 220 -4.10 11.93 8.26
CA THR A 220 -4.13 11.54 6.84
C THR A 220 -4.18 10.03 6.73
N TRP A 221 -5.27 9.51 6.19
CA TRP A 221 -5.31 8.12 5.74
C TRP A 221 -4.54 7.97 4.44
N GLN A 222 -3.65 6.97 4.41
CA GLN A 222 -2.81 6.66 3.25
C GLN A 222 -3.08 5.25 2.75
N TRP A 223 -3.43 5.14 1.47
CA TRP A 223 -3.49 3.89 0.71
C TRP A 223 -2.26 3.77 -0.16
N LEU A 224 -1.55 2.65 -0.08
CA LEU A 224 -0.44 2.35 -0.97
C LEU A 224 -0.77 1.12 -1.81
N THR A 225 -0.52 1.24 -3.11
CA THR A 225 -0.67 0.15 -4.08
C THR A 225 0.53 0.05 -5.01
N GLN A 226 0.91 -1.18 -5.35
CA GLN A 226 1.84 -1.54 -6.42
C GLN A 226 1.08 -1.89 -7.72
N GLY A 227 -0.26 -1.79 -7.69
CA GLY A 227 -1.19 -2.11 -8.76
C GLY A 227 -1.81 -3.48 -8.66
N ARG A 228 -2.26 -4.00 -9.82
CA ARG A 228 -2.88 -5.32 -9.96
C ARG A 228 -4.25 -5.47 -9.25
N GLY A 229 -4.92 -4.34 -9.01
CA GLY A 229 -6.29 -4.34 -8.49
C GLY A 229 -6.38 -4.66 -6.99
N ARG A 230 -5.39 -4.26 -6.19
CA ARG A 230 -5.35 -4.50 -4.74
C ARG A 230 -4.74 -3.31 -3.98
N ILE A 231 -5.19 -3.15 -2.74
CA ILE A 231 -4.57 -2.26 -1.74
C ILE A 231 -3.49 -3.08 -1.02
N ASP A 232 -2.24 -2.65 -1.07
CA ASP A 232 -1.12 -3.40 -0.47
C ASP A 232 -0.86 -2.99 0.98
N ARG A 233 -1.03 -1.70 1.29
CA ARG A 233 -0.91 -1.14 2.65
C ARG A 233 -1.95 -0.05 2.90
N LEU A 234 -2.40 0.01 4.14
CA LEU A 234 -3.22 1.08 4.69
C LEU A 234 -2.53 1.59 5.96
N SER A 235 -2.49 2.90 6.13
CA SER A 235 -1.89 3.52 7.31
C SER A 235 -2.54 4.84 7.65
N LEU A 236 -2.59 5.20 8.93
CA LEU A 236 -3.01 6.51 9.42
C LEU A 236 -1.77 7.31 9.85
N TRP A 237 -1.62 8.51 9.30
CA TRP A 237 -0.49 9.41 9.56
C TRP A 237 -0.98 10.61 10.38
N LEU A 238 -0.30 10.92 11.48
CA LEU A 238 -0.74 11.89 12.47
C LEU A 238 0.25 13.04 12.66
N GLY A 239 -0.29 14.22 12.95
CA GLY A 239 0.44 15.41 13.40
C GLY A 239 1.56 15.80 12.43
N ALA A 240 2.81 15.85 12.90
CA ALA A 240 3.96 16.24 12.09
C ALA A 240 4.27 15.28 10.91
N ALA A 241 3.71 14.05 10.92
CA ALA A 241 3.78 13.13 9.80
C ALA A 241 2.58 13.27 8.84
N ALA A 242 1.47 13.89 9.26
CA ALA A 242 0.28 14.00 8.44
C ALA A 242 0.55 14.76 7.13
N GLY A 243 -0.21 14.42 6.10
CA GLY A 243 -0.20 15.13 4.82
C GLY A 243 -0.96 16.45 4.87
N SER A 244 -1.03 17.10 3.72
CA SER A 244 -1.78 18.35 3.56
C SER A 244 -3.30 18.13 3.52
N SER A 245 -3.72 16.87 3.34
CA SER A 245 -5.10 16.47 3.13
C SER A 245 -5.45 15.19 3.91
N PRO A 246 -6.73 14.96 4.21
CA PRO A 246 -7.17 13.80 4.99
C PRO A 246 -7.05 12.45 4.25
N SER A 247 -7.02 12.45 2.91
CA SER A 247 -6.79 11.24 2.11
C SER A 247 -5.57 11.39 1.21
N ARG A 248 -4.76 10.33 1.17
CA ARG A 248 -3.57 10.19 0.33
C ARG A 248 -3.56 8.83 -0.36
N LEU A 249 -3.34 8.82 -1.66
CA LEU A 249 -3.12 7.62 -2.46
C LEU A 249 -1.71 7.63 -3.03
N ILE A 250 -0.97 6.52 -2.81
CA ILE A 250 0.38 6.30 -3.30
C ILE A 250 0.41 5.11 -4.25
N ARG A 251 1.00 5.30 -5.43
CA ARG A 251 1.41 4.21 -6.32
C ARG A 251 2.91 4.03 -6.28
N LEU A 252 3.35 2.85 -5.86
CA LEU A 252 4.74 2.42 -5.95
C LEU A 252 4.95 1.67 -7.26
N THR A 253 5.74 2.24 -8.16
CA THR A 253 6.04 1.63 -9.45
C THR A 253 7.03 0.47 -9.30
N LYS A 254 7.22 -0.31 -10.37
CA LYS A 254 8.23 -1.39 -10.37
C LYS A 254 9.67 -0.86 -10.29
N SER A 255 9.92 0.37 -10.74
CA SER A 255 11.23 1.03 -10.62
C SER A 255 11.50 1.55 -9.21
N GLY A 256 10.50 1.53 -8.32
CA GLY A 256 10.62 2.03 -6.95
C GLY A 256 10.24 3.51 -6.81
N GLU A 257 9.77 4.15 -7.87
CA GLU A 257 9.25 5.52 -7.82
C GLU A 257 7.86 5.56 -7.20
N THR A 258 7.56 6.66 -6.51
CA THR A 258 6.25 6.90 -5.90
C THR A 258 5.52 8.00 -6.64
N GLN A 259 4.27 7.74 -6.98
CA GLN A 259 3.33 8.70 -7.52
C GLN A 259 2.25 8.96 -6.44
N LEU A 260 1.87 10.24 -6.22
CA LEU A 260 1.02 10.67 -5.08
C LEU A 260 -0.18 11.52 -5.54
N ILE A 261 -1.35 11.25 -4.94
CA ILE A 261 -2.56 12.09 -5.01
C ILE A 261 -2.99 12.32 -3.57
N GLU A 262 -3.22 13.57 -3.22
CA GLU A 262 -3.81 13.98 -1.95
C GLU A 262 -5.07 14.80 -2.20
N GLY A 263 -6.03 14.69 -1.29
CA GLY A 263 -7.22 15.53 -1.36
C GLY A 263 -8.25 15.20 -0.28
N ALA A 264 -9.33 15.97 -0.30
CA ALA A 264 -10.50 15.67 0.51
C ALA A 264 -11.24 14.45 -0.07
N PRO A 265 -11.62 13.46 0.76
CA PRO A 265 -12.41 12.33 0.30
C PRO A 265 -13.81 12.80 -0.13
N ALA A 266 -14.30 12.23 -1.23
CA ALA A 266 -15.66 12.35 -1.72
C ALA A 266 -16.25 10.96 -1.96
N ILE A 267 -17.54 10.81 -1.71
CA ILE A 267 -18.26 9.57 -1.99
C ILE A 267 -18.42 9.43 -3.50
N SER A 268 -17.79 8.41 -4.08
CA SER A 268 -18.06 8.03 -5.47
C SER A 268 -19.34 7.24 -5.58
N VAL A 269 -20.18 7.60 -6.54
CA VAL A 269 -21.48 6.97 -6.80
C VAL A 269 -21.46 6.38 -8.19
N ALA A 270 -21.77 5.09 -8.31
CA ALA A 270 -22.00 4.47 -9.60
C ALA A 270 -23.30 5.03 -10.22
N GLN A 271 -23.22 5.46 -11.47
CA GLN A 271 -24.33 5.97 -12.27
C GLN A 271 -24.43 5.12 -13.56
N PRO A 272 -24.93 3.88 -13.48
CA PRO A 272 -25.08 3.04 -14.66
C PRO A 272 -26.11 3.66 -15.60
N SER A 273 -25.68 4.03 -16.81
CA SER A 273 -26.56 4.67 -17.79
C SER A 273 -26.50 4.02 -19.17
N GLY A 274 -25.90 2.83 -19.27
CA GLY A 274 -25.65 2.13 -20.51
C GLY A 274 -24.39 2.65 -21.22
N VAL A 275 -23.47 1.74 -21.50
CA VAL A 275 -22.24 2.03 -22.25
C VAL A 275 -22.50 1.83 -23.75
N LYS A 276 -22.02 2.78 -24.57
CA LYS A 276 -22.23 2.78 -26.02
C LYS A 276 -20.92 2.47 -26.77
N THR A 277 -21.05 1.94 -27.98
CA THR A 277 -19.92 1.90 -28.92
C THR A 277 -19.40 3.32 -29.15
N GLY A 278 -18.08 3.49 -29.13
CA GLY A 278 -17.37 4.77 -29.21
C GLY A 278 -17.11 5.45 -27.86
N ASP A 279 -17.69 4.97 -26.75
CA ASP A 279 -17.37 5.49 -25.42
C ASP A 279 -15.93 5.11 -25.03
N GLY A 280 -15.24 6.03 -24.35
CA GLY A 280 -13.99 5.74 -23.67
C GLY A 280 -14.24 5.00 -22.36
N LEU A 281 -13.48 3.95 -22.09
CA LEU A 281 -13.58 3.13 -20.89
C LEU A 281 -12.22 3.01 -20.21
N ALA A 282 -12.17 3.24 -18.90
CA ALA A 282 -11.02 2.91 -18.06
C ALA A 282 -11.41 1.95 -16.93
N ILE A 283 -10.64 0.87 -16.79
CA ILE A 283 -10.60 0.03 -15.61
C ILE A 283 -9.56 0.64 -14.67
N VAL A 284 -10.01 1.09 -13.50
CA VAL A 284 -9.19 1.87 -12.57
C VAL A 284 -8.75 1.01 -11.38
N ASP A 285 -7.62 1.32 -10.77
CA ASP A 285 -7.18 0.68 -9.53
C ASP A 285 -8.21 0.95 -8.40
N PRO A 286 -8.67 -0.08 -7.66
CA PRO A 286 -9.66 0.09 -6.61
C PRO A 286 -9.22 1.01 -5.46
N CYS A 287 -7.93 1.28 -5.32
CA CYS A 287 -7.43 2.23 -4.34
C CYS A 287 -7.91 3.67 -4.61
N VAL A 288 -8.22 4.01 -5.87
CA VAL A 288 -8.78 5.32 -6.24
C VAL A 288 -10.15 5.53 -5.58
N ILE A 289 -11.01 4.51 -5.61
CA ILE A 289 -12.32 4.55 -4.95
C ILE A 289 -12.16 4.44 -3.43
N SER A 290 -11.34 3.50 -2.96
CA SER A 290 -11.21 3.19 -1.53
C SER A 290 -10.61 4.34 -0.71
N SER A 291 -9.77 5.18 -1.33
CA SER A 291 -9.20 6.38 -0.71
C SER A 291 -10.18 7.57 -0.64
N GLY A 292 -11.35 7.45 -1.28
CA GLY A 292 -12.29 8.57 -1.45
C GLY A 292 -11.84 9.60 -2.50
N LEU A 293 -10.78 9.32 -3.26
CA LEU A 293 -10.25 10.24 -4.28
C LEU A 293 -10.83 9.99 -5.68
N GLY A 294 -11.88 9.16 -5.77
CA GLY A 294 -12.50 8.75 -7.03
C GLY A 294 -13.05 9.91 -7.86
N GLU A 295 -13.84 10.81 -7.26
CA GLU A 295 -14.38 11.96 -8.01
C GLU A 295 -13.28 12.91 -8.50
N SER A 296 -12.28 13.18 -7.66
CA SER A 296 -11.14 14.01 -8.04
C SER A 296 -10.35 13.38 -9.18
N TRP A 297 -10.02 12.08 -9.08
CA TRP A 297 -9.33 11.34 -10.14
C TRP A 297 -10.13 11.34 -11.44
N LYS A 298 -11.42 11.04 -11.37
CA LYS A 298 -12.34 10.99 -12.53
C LYS A 298 -12.34 12.33 -13.26
N LYS A 299 -12.48 13.43 -12.52
CA LYS A 299 -12.47 14.78 -13.08
C LYS A 299 -11.15 15.11 -13.78
N MET A 300 -10.02 14.70 -13.21
CA MET A 300 -8.71 14.91 -13.84
C MET A 300 -8.51 14.05 -15.09
N TRP A 301 -9.02 12.83 -15.10
CA TRP A 301 -8.88 11.92 -16.25
C TRP A 301 -9.76 12.33 -17.44
N ALA A 302 -11.08 12.46 -17.24
CA ALA A 302 -12.04 12.61 -18.34
C ALA A 302 -12.99 13.82 -18.21
N GLY A 303 -12.80 14.68 -17.21
CA GLY A 303 -13.62 15.87 -17.00
C GLY A 303 -15.02 15.57 -16.44
N ASP A 304 -15.87 16.59 -16.41
CA ASP A 304 -17.15 16.58 -15.69
C ASP A 304 -18.22 15.69 -16.36
N GLU A 305 -18.08 15.35 -17.64
CA GLU A 305 -19.03 14.48 -18.37
C GLU A 305 -18.79 12.98 -18.09
N SER A 306 -17.67 12.65 -17.46
CA SER A 306 -17.33 11.27 -17.14
C SER A 306 -18.10 10.76 -15.92
N ARG A 307 -18.31 9.44 -15.88
CA ARG A 307 -19.11 8.79 -14.84
C ARG A 307 -18.52 7.46 -14.40
N TRP A 308 -18.79 7.09 -13.17
CA TRP A 308 -18.52 5.73 -12.70
C TRP A 308 -19.65 4.81 -13.15
N GLU A 309 -19.33 3.79 -13.94
CA GLU A 309 -20.28 2.72 -14.26
C GLU A 309 -20.23 1.63 -13.20
N LYS A 310 -19.05 1.41 -12.58
CA LYS A 310 -18.83 0.46 -11.49
C LYS A 310 -17.81 1.01 -10.51
N ILE A 311 -18.07 0.92 -9.21
CA ILE A 311 -17.16 1.39 -8.15
C ILE A 311 -16.68 0.26 -7.21
N SER A 312 -17.28 -0.92 -7.29
CA SER A 312 -17.03 -2.04 -6.37
C SER A 312 -16.08 -3.08 -6.96
N GLY A 313 -15.46 -3.86 -6.06
CA GLY A 313 -14.56 -4.96 -6.41
C GLY A 313 -13.19 -4.49 -6.89
N ARG A 314 -12.48 -5.34 -7.63
CA ARG A 314 -11.08 -5.09 -8.07
C ARG A 314 -10.96 -4.28 -9.36
N ARG A 315 -12.08 -4.01 -10.02
CA ARG A 315 -12.14 -3.38 -11.33
C ARG A 315 -13.28 -2.34 -11.38
N PRO A 316 -13.16 -1.22 -10.65
CA PRO A 316 -13.97 -0.04 -10.94
C PRO A 316 -13.84 0.35 -12.41
N ILE A 317 -14.94 0.84 -12.99
CA ILE A 317 -15.03 1.22 -14.39
C ILE A 317 -15.53 2.65 -14.47
N CYS A 318 -14.71 3.51 -15.09
CA CYS A 318 -15.07 4.88 -15.45
C CYS A 318 -15.35 4.96 -16.95
N ILE A 319 -16.39 5.70 -17.33
CA ILE A 319 -16.78 5.92 -18.72
C ILE A 319 -16.64 7.39 -19.05
N ASN A 320 -16.04 7.66 -20.20
CA ASN A 320 -15.92 8.96 -20.84
C ASN A 320 -16.81 8.99 -22.09
N PRO A 321 -18.01 9.58 -22.02
CA PRO A 321 -18.93 9.64 -23.15
C PRO A 321 -18.31 10.38 -24.35
N GLY A 322 -18.35 9.77 -25.53
CA GLY A 322 -17.87 10.43 -26.77
C GLY A 322 -16.34 10.66 -26.84
N GLY A 323 -15.57 10.08 -25.92
CA GLY A 323 -14.11 10.18 -25.87
C GLY A 323 -13.41 8.89 -26.28
N GLY A 324 -13.44 8.57 -27.58
CA GLY A 324 -12.67 7.45 -28.15
C GLY A 324 -11.15 7.64 -28.09
N GLU A 325 -10.69 8.83 -27.71
CA GLU A 325 -9.32 9.14 -27.27
C GLU A 325 -9.37 9.54 -25.79
N ASN A 326 -8.89 8.67 -24.89
CA ASN A 326 -8.81 8.98 -23.47
C ASN A 326 -7.54 9.78 -23.19
N THR A 327 -7.48 11.01 -23.67
CA THR A 327 -6.41 11.93 -23.28
C THR A 327 -6.79 12.58 -21.96
N VAL A 328 -5.86 12.53 -20.99
CA VAL A 328 -5.97 13.32 -19.76
C VAL A 328 -6.17 14.78 -20.18
N ARG A 329 -7.30 15.39 -19.82
CA ARG A 329 -7.63 16.73 -20.32
C ARG A 329 -6.68 17.77 -19.70
N GLU A 330 -6.06 18.59 -20.57
CA GLU A 330 -4.98 19.59 -20.34
C GLU A 330 -5.11 20.55 -19.15
N SER A 331 -6.22 20.54 -18.41
CA SER A 331 -6.36 21.32 -17.17
C SER A 331 -5.66 20.71 -15.94
N ALA A 332 -4.91 19.61 -16.08
CA ALA A 332 -4.17 18.99 -14.98
C ALA A 332 -2.82 19.69 -14.72
N PRO A 333 -2.49 20.04 -13.46
CA PRO A 333 -1.26 20.76 -13.11
C PRO A 333 -0.02 19.85 -13.16
N MET A 334 1.05 20.26 -13.85
CA MET A 334 2.38 19.60 -13.92
C MET A 334 2.43 18.15 -14.45
N ASP A 335 3.51 17.81 -15.16
CA ASP A 335 3.77 16.48 -15.75
C ASP A 335 3.64 15.31 -14.75
N SER A 336 3.95 15.54 -13.47
CA SER A 336 3.83 14.54 -12.40
C SER A 336 2.39 14.09 -12.16
N THR A 337 1.40 14.96 -12.39
CA THR A 337 -0.02 14.62 -12.20
C THR A 337 -0.54 13.73 -13.32
N PHE A 338 -0.05 13.91 -14.54
CA PHE A 338 -0.41 13.06 -15.68
C PHE A 338 0.08 11.62 -15.47
N ALA A 339 1.38 11.45 -15.19
CA ALA A 339 1.96 10.14 -14.91
C ALA A 339 1.25 9.45 -13.73
N MET A 340 0.84 10.22 -12.71
CA MET A 340 0.06 9.71 -11.58
C MET A 340 -1.32 9.19 -12.01
N ILE A 341 -2.09 9.96 -12.77
CA ILE A 341 -3.45 9.57 -13.23
C ILE A 341 -3.38 8.30 -14.06
N GLU A 342 -2.46 8.25 -15.02
CA GLU A 342 -2.25 7.09 -15.90
C GLU A 342 -1.80 5.86 -15.12
N SER A 343 -0.96 6.04 -14.09
CA SER A 343 -0.48 4.92 -13.26
C SER A 343 -1.59 4.17 -12.50
N MET A 344 -2.76 4.81 -12.33
CA MET A 344 -3.96 4.21 -11.72
C MET A 344 -4.81 3.40 -12.70
N ILE A 345 -4.58 3.54 -14.01
CA ILE A 345 -5.34 2.83 -15.03
C ILE A 345 -4.77 1.41 -15.16
N GLN A 346 -5.63 0.41 -15.01
CA GLN A 346 -5.28 -1.01 -15.21
C GLN A 346 -5.42 -1.43 -16.68
N ALA A 347 -6.39 -0.83 -17.37
CA ALA A 347 -6.62 -0.95 -18.81
C ALA A 347 -7.54 0.20 -19.25
N SER A 348 -7.32 0.76 -20.43
CA SER A 348 -8.21 1.77 -21.03
C SER A 348 -8.32 1.59 -22.52
N GLY A 349 -9.47 1.96 -23.08
CA GLY A 349 -9.72 1.81 -24.51
C GLY A 349 -11.06 2.35 -24.94
N GLU A 350 -11.30 2.30 -26.24
CA GLU A 350 -12.59 2.62 -26.86
C GLU A 350 -13.47 1.37 -26.89
N VAL A 351 -14.74 1.51 -26.53
CA VAL A 351 -15.73 0.43 -26.61
C VAL A 351 -16.12 0.20 -28.07
N ILE A 352 -15.84 -0.99 -28.58
CA ILE A 352 -16.12 -1.38 -29.97
C ILE A 352 -17.46 -2.08 -30.07
N SER A 353 -17.73 -3.02 -29.18
CA SER A 353 -18.92 -3.85 -29.24
C SER A 353 -19.30 -4.40 -27.87
N MET A 354 -20.57 -4.76 -27.73
CA MET A 354 -21.12 -5.43 -26.55
C MET A 354 -21.42 -6.89 -26.90
N ILE A 355 -21.02 -7.81 -26.02
CA ILE A 355 -21.31 -9.23 -26.15
C ILE A 355 -22.17 -9.69 -24.96
N PRO A 356 -23.26 -10.43 -25.22
CA PRO A 356 -24.22 -10.79 -24.17
C PRO A 356 -23.69 -11.87 -23.22
N ASN A 357 -22.82 -12.76 -23.70
CA ASN A 357 -22.28 -13.86 -22.92
C ASN A 357 -20.81 -14.10 -23.27
N LEU A 358 -20.02 -14.55 -22.29
CA LEU A 358 -18.62 -14.95 -22.47
C LEU A 358 -18.48 -16.44 -22.14
N ASN A 359 -18.62 -17.28 -23.15
CA ASN A 359 -18.47 -18.74 -23.06
C ASN A 359 -17.74 -19.28 -24.29
N GLU A 360 -17.35 -20.55 -24.25
CA GLU A 360 -16.58 -21.16 -25.32
C GLU A 360 -17.24 -21.10 -26.71
N GLU A 361 -18.56 -21.18 -26.80
CA GLU A 361 -19.30 -21.18 -28.07
C GLU A 361 -19.30 -19.80 -28.73
N SER A 362 -19.38 -18.74 -27.92
CA SER A 362 -19.40 -17.34 -28.38
C SER A 362 -18.05 -16.77 -28.84
N ILE A 363 -16.92 -17.44 -28.54
CA ILE A 363 -15.58 -16.85 -28.75
C ILE A 363 -15.30 -16.53 -30.21
N SER A 364 -15.61 -17.44 -31.13
CA SER A 364 -15.30 -17.24 -32.55
C SER A 364 -16.06 -16.04 -33.13
N ASP A 365 -17.29 -15.79 -32.67
CA ASP A 365 -18.11 -14.66 -33.13
C ASP A 365 -17.49 -13.33 -32.73
N PHE A 366 -17.15 -13.17 -31.44
CA PHE A 366 -16.60 -11.91 -30.97
C PHE A 366 -15.12 -11.71 -31.36
N ALA A 367 -14.36 -12.79 -31.56
CA ALA A 367 -13.00 -12.71 -32.09
C ALA A 367 -13.01 -12.10 -33.50
N LYS A 368 -13.99 -12.48 -34.33
CA LYS A 368 -14.20 -11.87 -35.65
C LYS A 368 -14.55 -10.39 -35.56
N VAL A 369 -15.48 -10.01 -34.68
CA VAL A 369 -15.83 -8.60 -34.45
C VAL A 369 -14.59 -7.78 -34.03
N ALA A 370 -13.75 -8.33 -33.16
CA ALA A 370 -12.53 -7.67 -32.73
C ALA A 370 -11.49 -7.56 -33.88
N ALA A 371 -11.30 -8.61 -34.66
CA ALA A 371 -10.40 -8.61 -35.81
C ALA A 371 -10.84 -7.61 -36.88
N ASP A 372 -12.14 -7.54 -37.19
CA ASP A 372 -12.72 -6.57 -38.13
C ASP A 372 -12.54 -5.12 -37.63
N ALA A 373 -12.45 -4.91 -36.32
CA ALA A 373 -12.13 -3.63 -35.69
C ALA A 373 -10.61 -3.33 -35.60
N GLY A 374 -9.78 -4.21 -36.16
CA GLY A 374 -8.32 -4.07 -36.18
C GLY A 374 -7.64 -4.39 -34.84
N ILE A 375 -8.27 -5.21 -33.99
CA ILE A 375 -7.68 -5.73 -32.76
C ILE A 375 -7.00 -7.07 -33.07
N SER A 376 -5.72 -7.21 -32.74
CA SER A 376 -4.94 -8.44 -32.98
C SER A 376 -4.90 -9.37 -31.77
N SER A 377 -5.22 -8.87 -30.58
CA SER A 377 -5.25 -9.67 -29.34
C SER A 377 -6.27 -9.16 -28.34
N LEU A 378 -6.88 -10.06 -27.57
CA LEU A 378 -7.86 -9.72 -26.53
C LEU A 378 -7.46 -10.31 -25.19
N LYS A 379 -7.43 -9.47 -24.14
CA LYS A 379 -7.21 -9.92 -22.76
C LYS A 379 -8.48 -9.84 -21.91
N LEU A 380 -8.73 -10.90 -21.14
CA LEU A 380 -9.88 -10.95 -20.22
C LEU A 380 -9.62 -10.05 -19.00
N ARG A 381 -10.46 -9.03 -18.84
CA ARG A 381 -10.48 -8.08 -17.70
C ARG A 381 -11.82 -8.12 -16.97
N CYS A 382 -12.41 -9.30 -16.87
CA CYS A 382 -13.68 -9.58 -16.20
C CYS A 382 -13.48 -10.41 -14.91
N THR A 383 -14.56 -10.57 -14.14
CA THR A 383 -14.59 -11.45 -12.98
C THR A 383 -14.98 -12.85 -13.45
N LEU A 384 -14.04 -13.79 -13.40
CA LEU A 384 -14.24 -15.18 -13.80
C LEU A 384 -13.71 -16.11 -12.72
N ASP A 385 -14.24 -17.32 -12.73
CA ASP A 385 -13.68 -18.42 -11.93
C ASP A 385 -12.20 -18.65 -12.34
N PRO A 386 -11.26 -18.76 -11.37
CA PRO A 386 -9.84 -19.00 -11.62
C PRO A 386 -9.54 -20.22 -12.50
N ASP A 387 -10.38 -21.25 -12.47
CA ASP A 387 -10.21 -22.47 -13.27
C ASP A 387 -10.79 -22.34 -14.69
N VAL A 388 -11.68 -21.36 -14.90
CA VAL A 388 -12.32 -21.09 -16.18
C VAL A 388 -11.53 -20.05 -16.99
N GLN A 389 -11.00 -19.01 -16.32
CA GLN A 389 -10.31 -17.92 -16.98
C GLN A 389 -9.16 -18.36 -17.91
N PRO A 390 -8.25 -19.29 -17.53
CA PRO A 390 -7.16 -19.72 -18.40
C PRO A 390 -7.66 -20.45 -19.65
N LYS A 391 -8.76 -21.19 -19.55
CA LYS A 391 -9.33 -21.94 -20.68
C LYS A 391 -9.92 -20.98 -21.72
N LEU A 392 -10.73 -20.02 -21.26
CA LEU A 392 -11.32 -19.01 -22.14
C LEU A 392 -10.24 -18.13 -22.77
N GLN A 393 -9.26 -17.66 -21.98
CA GLN A 393 -8.14 -16.86 -22.50
C GLN A 393 -7.35 -17.62 -23.58
N SER A 394 -7.05 -18.90 -23.36
CA SER A 394 -6.30 -19.73 -24.31
C SER A 394 -7.06 -19.91 -25.64
N LYS A 395 -8.39 -20.08 -25.57
CA LYS A 395 -9.23 -20.19 -26.76
C LYS A 395 -9.32 -18.87 -27.51
N ILE A 396 -9.49 -17.74 -26.81
CA ILE A 396 -9.43 -16.39 -27.40
C ILE A 396 -8.09 -16.17 -28.12
N ASP A 397 -6.97 -16.45 -27.45
CA ASP A 397 -5.63 -16.27 -28.03
C ASP A 397 -5.46 -17.09 -29.34
N ARG A 398 -6.03 -18.31 -29.40
CA ARG A 398 -6.02 -19.15 -30.60
C ARG A 398 -6.89 -18.59 -31.73
N GLU A 399 -8.13 -18.19 -31.43
CA GLU A 399 -9.04 -17.64 -32.45
C GLU A 399 -8.51 -16.33 -33.03
N MET A 400 -8.02 -15.42 -32.18
CA MET A 400 -7.42 -14.16 -32.63
C MET A 400 -6.21 -14.40 -33.54
N LYS A 401 -5.33 -15.36 -33.18
CA LYS A 401 -4.16 -15.72 -34.00
C LYS A 401 -4.53 -16.25 -35.39
N ASN A 402 -5.65 -16.95 -35.52
CA ASN A 402 -6.13 -17.47 -36.80
C ASN A 402 -6.73 -16.36 -37.70
N LEU A 403 -7.21 -15.28 -37.08
CA LEU A 403 -7.83 -14.13 -37.75
C LEU A 403 -6.84 -13.00 -38.06
N ASP A 404 -5.60 -13.09 -37.55
CA ASP A 404 -4.61 -12.02 -37.61
C ASP A 404 -4.20 -11.69 -39.06
N SER A 405 -4.86 -10.68 -39.63
CA SER A 405 -4.53 -10.11 -40.93
C SER A 405 -3.55 -8.95 -40.76
N LYS A 406 -2.26 -9.24 -40.97
CA LYS A 406 -1.04 -8.43 -41.22
C LYS A 406 -0.98 -6.88 -41.13
N ASN A 407 -2.03 -6.10 -40.82
CA ASN A 407 -2.02 -4.66 -41.10
C ASN A 407 -2.24 -3.69 -39.94
N THR A 408 -2.59 -4.10 -38.71
CA THR A 408 -2.49 -3.21 -37.52
C THR A 408 -2.51 -4.05 -36.25
N ALA A 409 -1.46 -3.96 -35.43
CA ALA A 409 -1.32 -4.74 -34.20
C ALA A 409 -1.79 -3.95 -32.96
N LYS A 410 -3.08 -3.59 -32.90
CA LYS A 410 -3.63 -2.99 -31.67
C LYS A 410 -4.14 -4.09 -30.73
N SER A 411 -3.78 -4.00 -29.45
CA SER A 411 -4.33 -4.86 -28.42
C SER A 411 -5.74 -4.41 -28.03
N GLY A 412 -6.45 -5.28 -27.33
CA GLY A 412 -7.77 -5.03 -26.80
C GLY A 412 -8.03 -5.84 -25.54
N PHE A 413 -9.14 -5.54 -24.89
CA PHE A 413 -9.57 -6.27 -23.70
C PHE A 413 -11.07 -6.45 -23.64
N ILE A 414 -11.50 -7.44 -22.85
CA ILE A 414 -12.91 -7.69 -22.55
C ILE A 414 -13.18 -7.24 -21.11
N ALA A 415 -14.04 -6.24 -20.95
CA ALA A 415 -14.52 -5.76 -19.64
C ALA A 415 -15.91 -6.33 -19.31
N GLU A 416 -16.25 -6.40 -18.04
CA GLU A 416 -17.57 -6.88 -17.56
C GLU A 416 -18.36 -5.73 -16.94
N ILE A 417 -19.59 -5.52 -17.39
CA ILE A 417 -20.51 -4.50 -16.91
C ILE A 417 -21.90 -5.11 -16.76
N ASN A 418 -22.45 -5.09 -15.53
CA ASN A 418 -23.83 -5.49 -15.22
C ASN A 418 -24.25 -6.85 -15.84
N GLY A 419 -23.36 -7.84 -15.83
CA GLY A 419 -23.62 -9.18 -16.38
C GLY A 419 -23.45 -9.31 -17.90
N SER A 420 -23.11 -8.22 -18.60
CA SER A 420 -22.69 -8.23 -20.01
C SER A 420 -21.19 -7.97 -20.14
N TYR A 421 -20.64 -8.15 -21.34
CA TYR A 421 -19.23 -7.89 -21.60
C TYR A 421 -19.03 -6.91 -22.76
N LEU A 422 -17.94 -6.16 -22.72
CA LEU A 422 -17.57 -5.18 -23.73
C LEU A 422 -16.23 -5.53 -24.35
N ILE A 423 -16.15 -5.51 -25.67
CA ILE A 423 -14.89 -5.54 -26.42
C ILE A 423 -14.37 -4.11 -26.50
N CYS A 424 -13.18 -3.88 -25.96
CA CYS A 424 -12.51 -2.59 -25.97
C CYS A 424 -11.22 -2.69 -26.78
N LYS A 425 -10.96 -1.68 -27.61
CA LYS A 425 -9.70 -1.50 -28.33
C LYS A 425 -8.76 -0.66 -27.46
N GLU A 426 -7.62 -1.22 -27.05
CA GLU A 426 -6.65 -0.49 -26.22
C GLU A 426 -6.09 0.70 -27.00
N GLN A 427 -5.89 1.79 -26.26
CA GLN A 427 -5.16 2.95 -26.72
C GLN A 427 -3.69 2.75 -26.29
N ASP A 428 -2.76 3.18 -27.14
CA ASP A 428 -1.32 3.07 -26.92
C ASP A 428 -0.84 4.01 -25.81
#